data_AF-A0A7Z0I2H2-F1
#
_entry.id   AF-A0A7Z0I2H2-F1
#
_cell.length_a   1.000
_cell.length_b   1.000
_cell.length_c   1.000
_cell.angle_alpha   90.00
_cell.angle_beta   90.00
_cell.angle_gamma   90.00
#
_symmetry.space_group_name_H-M   'P 1'
#
loop_
_entity.id
_entity.type
_entity.pdbx_description
1 polymer ?
#
loop_
_entity_poly.entity_id
_entity_poly.type
_entity_poly.pdbx_seq_one_letter_code
_entity_poly.pdbx_strand_id
1 'polypeptide(L)'
;MSTRAQIAIQLGPEEWAHVYVHYDGYPSHMLPALAPWTPGDILEAREIRQVRADALDCFDPPREPPILPRPTRELCHLYVWQDGAWVELDPETHALEGSAP
;
A
#
# COMPACT_ATOMS: atom_id res chain seq x y z
N MET A 1 5.53 5.03 18.11
CA MET A 1 4.15 4.85 17.61
C MET A 1 4.25 3.98 16.37
N SER A 2 3.48 2.90 16.31
CA SER A 2 3.42 2.03 15.13
C SER A 2 2.32 2.54 14.21
N THR A 3 2.66 2.77 12.95
CA THR A 3 1.73 3.26 11.94
C THR A 3 1.24 2.10 11.09
N ARG A 4 -0.07 2.02 10.90
CA ARG A 4 -0.77 0.99 10.13
C ARG A 4 -1.17 1.53 8.77
N ALA A 5 -0.80 0.84 7.71
CA ALA A 5 -1.11 1.25 6.35
C ALA A 5 -1.45 0.05 5.46
N GLN A 6 -1.98 0.36 4.28
CA GLN A 6 -2.24 -0.61 3.22
C GLN A 6 -1.47 -0.23 1.97
N ILE A 7 -1.04 -1.23 1.23
CA ILE A 7 -0.50 -1.07 -0.12
C ILE A 7 -1.48 -1.75 -1.07
N ALA A 8 -2.11 -0.98 -1.95
CA ALA A 8 -3.00 -1.52 -2.97
C ALA A 8 -2.27 -1.67 -4.31
N ILE A 9 -2.32 -2.87 -4.87
CA ILE A 9 -1.64 -3.24 -6.11
C ILE A 9 -2.67 -3.75 -7.11
N GLN A 10 -2.68 -3.16 -8.29
CA GLN A 10 -3.59 -3.56 -9.35
C GLN A 10 -3.14 -4.89 -9.98
N LEU A 11 -4.03 -5.88 -9.94
CA LEU A 11 -3.85 -7.17 -10.63
C LEU A 11 -4.66 -7.21 -11.93
N GLY A 12 -5.78 -6.49 -11.98
CA GLY A 12 -6.69 -6.39 -13.12
C GLY A 12 -7.55 -5.12 -13.09
N PRO A 13 -8.47 -4.93 -14.05
CA PRO A 13 -9.29 -3.72 -14.14
C PRO A 13 -10.07 -3.40 -12.85
N GLU A 14 -10.60 -4.43 -12.19
CA GLU A 14 -11.39 -4.35 -10.95
C GLU A 14 -10.83 -5.29 -9.88
N GLU A 15 -9.53 -5.55 -9.91
CA GLU A 15 -8.87 -6.47 -8.98
C GLU A 15 -7.66 -5.78 -8.38
N TRP A 16 -7.77 -5.41 -7.12
CA TRP A 16 -6.72 -4.76 -6.36
C TRP A 16 -6.42 -5.57 -5.11
N ALA A 17 -5.19 -6.01 -4.97
CA ALA A 17 -4.72 -6.68 -3.76
C ALA A 17 -4.28 -5.65 -2.72
N HIS A 18 -4.76 -5.79 -1.48
CA HIS A 18 -4.47 -4.86 -0.39
C HIS A 18 -3.56 -5.52 0.63
N VAL A 19 -2.26 -5.30 0.47
CA VAL A 19 -1.24 -5.82 1.38
C VAL A 19 -1.23 -4.99 2.65
N TYR A 20 -1.36 -5.66 3.79
CA TYR A 20 -1.23 -5.02 5.09
C TYR A 20 0.23 -4.67 5.36
N VAL A 21 0.47 -3.47 5.90
CA VAL A 21 1.82 -3.07 6.28
C VAL A 21 1.88 -2.25 7.56
N HIS A 22 2.89 -2.56 8.36
CA HIS A 22 3.29 -1.81 9.53
C HIS A 22 4.63 -1.13 9.30
N TYR A 23 4.84 0.02 9.92
CA TYR A 23 6.16 0.63 10.06
C TYR A 23 6.23 1.51 11.31
N ASP A 24 7.44 1.71 11.79
CA ASP A 24 7.71 2.63 12.90
C ASP A 24 8.11 4.00 12.36
N GLY A 25 7.47 5.04 12.90
CA GLY A 25 7.78 6.43 12.59
C GLY A 25 6.73 7.13 11.73
N TYR A 26 7.17 8.20 11.07
CA TYR A 26 6.29 9.10 10.30
C TYR A 26 5.97 8.53 8.91
N PRO A 27 4.77 8.80 8.37
CA PRO A 27 4.37 8.34 7.03
C PRO A 27 5.32 8.74 5.91
N SER A 28 5.98 9.90 6.05
CA SER A 28 7.02 10.35 5.13
C SER A 28 8.21 9.40 4.98
N HIS A 29 8.43 8.46 5.91
CA HIS A 29 9.50 7.46 5.82
C HIS A 29 9.11 6.25 4.95
N MET A 30 7.81 6.06 4.68
CA MET A 30 7.33 4.87 3.99
C MET A 30 7.71 4.88 2.51
N LEU A 31 7.51 5.99 1.79
CA LEU A 31 7.79 6.07 0.36
C LEU A 31 9.26 5.80 0.01
N PRO A 32 10.27 6.38 0.72
CA PRO A 32 11.67 6.02 0.48
C PRO A 32 11.99 4.55 0.81
N ALA A 33 11.33 3.97 1.81
CA ALA A 33 11.53 2.57 2.18
C ALA A 33 10.89 1.61 1.17
N LEU A 34 9.79 2.01 0.52
CA LEU A 34 9.10 1.28 -0.54
C LEU A 34 9.77 1.41 -1.92
N ALA A 35 10.44 2.53 -2.18
CA ALA A 35 11.06 2.84 -3.47
C ALA A 35 11.89 1.72 -4.13
N PRO A 36 12.69 0.90 -3.41
CA PRO A 36 13.45 -0.17 -4.03
C PRO A 36 12.61 -1.42 -4.36
N TRP A 37 11.39 -1.54 -3.84
CA TRP A 37 10.55 -2.73 -4.00
C TRP A 37 9.57 -2.58 -5.15
N THR A 38 9.44 -3.63 -5.95
CA THR A 38 8.44 -3.70 -7.01
C THR A 38 7.08 -4.14 -6.45
N PRO A 39 5.97 -3.90 -7.18
CA PRO A 39 4.69 -4.47 -6.79
C PRO A 39 4.71 -6.00 -6.63
N GLY A 40 5.50 -6.71 -7.44
CA GLY A 40 5.67 -8.16 -7.33
C GLY A 40 6.27 -8.56 -5.99
N ASP A 41 7.32 -7.87 -5.53
CA ASP A 41 7.95 -8.16 -4.24
C ASP A 41 6.98 -7.96 -3.07
N ILE A 42 6.16 -6.90 -3.13
CA ILE A 42 5.16 -6.62 -2.11
C ILE A 42 4.02 -7.65 -2.11
N LEU A 43 3.61 -8.14 -3.29
CA LEU A 43 2.61 -9.21 -3.41
C LEU A 43 3.12 -10.54 -2.83
N GLU A 44 4.38 -10.90 -3.13
CA GLU A 44 5.01 -12.11 -2.57
C GLU A 44 5.16 -12.03 -1.04
N ALA A 45 5.37 -10.83 -0.49
CA ALA A 45 5.45 -10.60 0.94
C ALA A 45 4.11 -10.82 1.67
N ARG A 46 2.96 -10.59 1.00
CA ARG A 46 1.57 -10.81 1.45
C ARG A 46 1.09 -10.03 2.68
N GLU A 47 1.84 -10.05 3.77
CA GLU A 47 1.54 -9.36 5.03
C GLU A 47 2.85 -8.89 5.69
N ILE A 48 3.07 -7.57 5.74
CA ILE A 48 4.37 -6.98 6.11
C ILE A 48 4.30 -6.36 7.50
N ARG A 49 5.20 -6.78 8.39
CA ARG A 49 5.38 -6.19 9.73
C ARG A 49 6.26 -4.94 9.70
N GLN A 50 7.26 -4.89 8.84
CA GLN A 50 8.10 -3.71 8.69
C GLN A 50 8.69 -3.63 7.28
N VAL A 51 8.55 -2.46 6.64
CA VAL A 51 9.26 -2.16 5.39
C VAL A 51 10.54 -1.40 5.70
N ARG A 52 11.63 -1.86 5.10
CA ARG A 52 12.91 -1.15 5.03
C ARG A 52 13.41 -1.15 3.60
N ALA A 53 14.29 -0.22 3.26
CA ALA A 53 14.87 -0.16 1.92
C ALA A 53 15.73 -1.39 1.56
N ASP A 54 16.19 -2.14 2.57
CA ASP A 54 17.07 -3.30 2.44
C ASP A 54 16.41 -4.63 2.75
N ALA A 55 15.24 -4.63 3.43
CA ALA A 55 14.51 -5.86 3.78
C ALA A 55 13.00 -5.62 3.99
N LEU A 56 12.20 -6.63 3.64
CA LEU A 56 10.80 -6.75 4.05
C LEU A 56 10.71 -7.75 5.21
N ASP A 57 10.28 -7.29 6.39
CA ASP A 57 9.98 -8.17 7.52
C ASP A 57 8.51 -8.58 7.44
N CYS A 58 8.24 -9.84 7.15
CA CYS A 58 6.89 -10.38 6.91
C CYS A 58 6.35 -11.10 8.14
N PHE A 59 5.02 -11.21 8.23
CA PHE A 59 4.40 -12.13 9.18
C PHE A 59 4.60 -13.59 8.75
N ASP A 60 4.71 -14.49 9.74
CA ASP A 60 4.79 -15.93 9.52
C ASP A 60 3.79 -16.66 10.44
N PRO A 61 2.75 -17.32 9.90
CA PRO A 61 2.38 -17.33 8.48
C PRO A 61 1.78 -15.98 8.03
N PRO A 62 2.03 -15.52 6.80
CA PRO A 62 1.39 -14.32 6.28
C PRO A 62 -0.04 -14.62 5.83
N ARG A 63 -0.95 -13.67 6.06
CA ARG A 63 -2.31 -13.73 5.52
C ARG A 63 -2.36 -13.34 4.04
N GLU A 64 -3.31 -13.91 3.31
CA GLU A 64 -3.54 -13.51 1.92
C GLU A 64 -4.11 -12.09 1.85
N PRO A 65 -3.60 -11.25 0.92
CA PRO A 65 -4.15 -9.91 0.71
C PRO A 65 -5.62 -10.01 0.25
N PRO A 66 -6.56 -9.29 0.88
CA PRO A 66 -7.91 -9.19 0.33
C PRO A 66 -7.88 -8.53 -1.05
N ILE A 67 -8.73 -9.02 -1.94
CA ILE A 67 -8.94 -8.46 -3.28
C ILE A 67 -10.19 -7.59 -3.25
N LEU A 68 -10.06 -6.31 -3.59
CA LEU A 68 -11.17 -5.36 -3.65
C LEU A 68 -11.28 -4.75 -5.07
N PRO A 69 -12.45 -4.24 -5.47
CA PRO A 69 -12.66 -3.68 -6.81
C PRO A 69 -11.88 -2.40 -7.10
N ARG A 70 -11.35 -1.74 -6.07
CA ARG A 70 -10.64 -0.46 -6.16
C ARG A 70 -9.70 -0.23 -4.97
N PRO A 71 -8.70 0.65 -5.09
CA PRO A 71 -7.92 1.11 -3.95
C PRO A 71 -8.83 1.66 -2.86
N THR A 72 -8.70 1.13 -1.65
CA THR A 72 -9.60 1.42 -0.53
C THR A 72 -8.77 1.60 0.72
N ARG A 73 -8.93 2.75 1.39
CA ARG A 73 -8.19 3.09 2.62
C ARG A 73 -9.01 2.65 3.83
N GLU A 74 -8.75 1.45 4.32
CA GLU A 74 -9.32 0.89 5.57
C GLU A 74 -8.39 1.15 6.78
N LEU A 75 -7.11 1.47 6.55
CA LEU A 75 -6.13 1.83 7.58
C LEU A 75 -5.72 3.31 7.49
N CYS A 76 -4.73 3.74 8.26
CA CYS A 76 -4.37 5.16 8.35
C CYS A 76 -3.86 5.74 7.03
N HIS A 77 -3.07 4.96 6.29
CA HIS A 77 -2.49 5.37 5.01
C HIS A 77 -2.73 4.30 3.95
N LEU A 78 -2.82 4.73 2.69
CA LEU A 78 -2.94 3.87 1.53
C LEU A 78 -1.84 4.26 0.54
N TYR A 79 -1.09 3.28 0.07
CA TYR A 79 -0.07 3.46 -0.95
C TYR A 79 -0.44 2.69 -2.20
N VAL A 80 -0.13 3.24 -3.37
CA VAL A 80 -0.41 2.63 -4.67
C VAL A 80 0.79 2.79 -5.58
N TRP A 81 0.95 1.86 -6.51
CA TRP A 81 1.94 1.97 -7.57
C TRP A 81 1.35 2.69 -8.77
N GLN A 82 1.92 3.83 -9.14
CA GLN A 82 1.51 4.64 -10.28
C GLN A 82 2.75 5.13 -11.04
N ASP A 83 2.71 5.06 -12.36
CA ASP A 83 3.78 5.58 -13.24
C ASP A 83 5.21 5.16 -12.85
N GLY A 84 5.37 3.94 -12.32
CA GLY A 84 6.68 3.40 -11.94
C GLY A 84 7.18 3.82 -10.56
N ALA A 85 6.32 4.40 -9.71
CA ALA A 85 6.67 4.79 -8.35
C ALA A 85 5.53 4.51 -7.36
N TRP A 86 5.89 4.41 -6.07
CA TRP A 86 4.93 4.40 -4.98
C TRP A 86 4.46 5.81 -4.67
N VAL A 87 3.14 5.98 -4.52
CA VAL A 87 2.52 7.24 -4.09
C VAL A 87 1.54 6.97 -2.95
N GLU A 88 1.40 7.94 -2.04
CA GLU A 88 0.34 7.91 -1.04
C GLU A 88 -0.96 8.38 -1.68
N LEU A 89 -2.02 7.59 -1.54
CA LEU A 89 -3.35 7.91 -2.04
C LEU A 89 -4.25 8.33 -0.88
N ASP A 90 -4.71 9.57 -0.94
CA ASP A 90 -5.81 10.04 -0.11
C ASP A 90 -7.13 9.97 -0.92
N PRO A 91 -8.02 8.99 -0.65
CA PRO A 91 -9.24 8.81 -1.43
C PRO A 91 -10.28 9.92 -1.23
N GLU A 92 -10.15 10.78 -0.21
CA GLU A 92 -11.02 11.94 0.00
C GLU A 92 -10.55 13.14 -0.82
N THR A 93 -9.25 13.25 -1.08
CA THR A 93 -8.64 14.29 -1.91
C THR A 93 -8.85 14.04 -3.41
N HIS A 94 -8.97 12.78 -3.83
CA HIS A 94 -9.26 12.41 -5.23
C HIS A 94 -10.74 12.51 -5.63
N ALA A 95 -11.65 12.90 -4.72
CA ALA A 95 -13.08 13.07 -5.03
C ALA A 95 -13.44 14.47 -5.60
N LEU A 96 -12.48 15.37 -5.77
CA LEU A 96 -12.72 16.78 -6.14
C LEU A 96 -12.54 17.12 -7.63
N GLU A 97 -12.61 16.15 -8.54
CA GLU A 97 -12.75 16.44 -9.98
C GLU A 97 -13.85 15.57 -10.62
N GLY A 98 -15.11 15.92 -10.36
CA GLY A 98 -16.23 15.21 -10.99
C GLY A 98 -17.64 15.56 -10.54
N SER A 99 -17.86 16.69 -9.87
CA SER A 99 -19.22 17.16 -9.61
C SER A 99 -19.29 18.67 -9.87
N ALA A 100 -19.44 19.01 -11.16
CA ALA A 100 -20.04 20.27 -11.55
C ALA A 100 -21.56 20.06 -11.69
N PRO A 101 -22.39 21.05 -11.28
CA PRO A 101 -23.85 20.93 -11.20
C PRO A 101 -24.55 20.80 -12.56
#